data_AF-A0AAV0RYT7-F1
#
_entry.id   AF-A0AAV0RYT7-F1
#
_cell.length_a   1.000
_cell.length_b   1.000
_cell.length_c   1.000
_cell.angle_alpha   90.00
_cell.angle_beta   90.00
_cell.angle_gamma   90.00
#
_symmetry.space_group_name_H-M   'P 1'
#
loop_
_entity.id
_entity.type
_entity.pdbx_description
1 polymer ?
#
loop_
_entity_poly.entity_id
_entity_poly.type
_entity_poly.pdbx_seq_one_letter_code
_entity_poly.pdbx_strand_id
1 'polypeptide(L)'
;MAKTRPGLASSNSKPKGTASAAGAGKKELDSYTIRGTTKVVKVGDCVLMRPSDTGKPPYVARIEGIDSDSRNNVKVRVRWYYRPEESLGGRRQFHGAKELFLSDHHDVQSAHTIEGKCTVHSFKNYTKLENVGAEDYFCRFEYKAATGGFTPDRVAVYCKCEMPYNPDDLMVQCEECKDWYHPACVGMTIEEAKKLDHFVCSECSPDDDVKRPQNGFSTSPTADVKDLVIPVTNFNNEDKGFMVLAGDVFDVPIRKDIVHRVVRWQLAKRQQGTHSTKTISEVSGTGRKPWNQKGSGRARHGTLRGPQFRGGCVMHGPKPRSHAFKLNKQVRRLGLKIALTARAAEGKLLVFEDLEVPTHKTKNIVNYVQQMENAKKLLLVDGGSINEKLKLATQNIHYVNVLPSIGLNVYSILQHDTLVMSRAAVNGIVDRMHTPINR
;
A
#
# COMPACT_ATOMS: atom_id res chain seq x y z
N MET A 1 -31.04 21.49 21.99
CA MET A 1 -30.27 20.82 20.91
C MET A 1 -28.89 20.49 21.46
N ALA A 2 -28.76 19.30 22.04
CA ALA A 2 -27.49 18.72 22.50
C ALA A 2 -27.71 17.21 22.55
N LYS A 3 -27.01 16.45 21.71
CA LYS A 3 -27.03 14.98 21.73
C LYS A 3 -25.65 14.45 21.36
N THR A 4 -24.87 14.16 22.40
CA THR A 4 -23.70 13.27 22.38
C THR A 4 -24.15 11.82 22.61
N ARG A 5 -23.59 10.86 21.86
CA ARG A 5 -23.43 9.44 22.22
C ARG A 5 -22.63 8.70 21.13
N PRO A 6 -22.04 7.51 21.40
CA PRO A 6 -21.62 6.93 22.68
C PRO A 6 -20.15 6.45 22.64
N GLY A 7 -19.54 6.35 23.83
CA GLY A 7 -18.23 5.74 24.02
C GLY A 7 -18.24 4.24 23.71
N LEU A 8 -17.17 3.77 23.05
CA LEU A 8 -16.83 2.35 23.00
C LEU A 8 -15.82 2.03 24.11
N ALA A 9 -16.19 1.02 24.88
CA ALA A 9 -15.45 0.45 25.99
C ALA A 9 -14.02 0.06 25.61
N SER A 10 -13.05 0.57 26.36
CA SER A 10 -11.71 0.00 26.42
C SER A 10 -11.79 -1.33 27.14
N SER A 11 -11.57 -2.41 26.41
CA SER A 11 -11.31 -3.74 26.97
C SER A 11 -10.01 -3.68 27.77
N ASN A 12 -10.12 -3.81 29.08
CA ASN A 12 -8.99 -4.04 29.99
C ASN A 12 -8.37 -5.40 29.69
N SER A 13 -7.37 -5.46 28.80
CA SER A 13 -6.42 -6.56 28.76
C SER A 13 -5.34 -6.29 29.81
N LYS A 14 -5.51 -6.90 31.00
CA LYS A 14 -4.45 -6.99 32.02
C LYS A 14 -3.15 -7.48 31.35
N PRO A 15 -2.03 -6.73 31.42
CA PRO A 15 -0.74 -7.33 31.12
C PRO A 15 -0.40 -8.30 32.25
N LYS A 16 -0.14 -9.56 31.89
CA LYS A 16 0.40 -10.58 32.80
C LYS A 16 1.69 -10.03 33.40
N GLY A 17 1.67 -9.76 34.71
CA GLY A 17 2.85 -9.36 35.45
C GLY A 17 3.88 -10.49 35.41
N THR A 18 5.00 -10.25 34.74
CA THR A 18 6.23 -10.98 35.00
C THR A 18 6.85 -10.36 36.25
N ALA A 19 6.54 -10.95 37.40
CA ALA A 19 7.21 -10.65 38.65
C ALA A 19 8.70 -10.99 38.48
N SER A 20 9.55 -9.95 38.34
CA SER A 20 10.98 -10.09 38.59
C SER A 20 11.23 -9.79 40.07
N ALA A 21 11.96 -10.71 40.70
CA ALA A 21 12.26 -10.74 42.12
C ALA A 21 12.83 -9.40 42.63
N ALA A 22 12.23 -8.89 43.70
CA ALA A 22 12.73 -7.76 44.47
C ALA A 22 14.06 -8.15 45.13
N GLY A 23 15.17 -7.62 44.61
CA GLY A 23 16.44 -7.59 45.32
C GLY A 23 16.42 -6.47 46.36
N ALA A 24 16.70 -6.83 47.62
CA ALA A 24 16.71 -5.95 48.77
C ALA A 24 17.63 -4.71 48.59
N GLY A 25 17.13 -3.52 48.93
CA GLY A 25 17.96 -2.32 49.17
C GLY A 25 17.84 -1.14 48.20
N LYS A 26 16.86 -1.09 47.28
CA LYS A 26 16.67 0.04 46.35
C LYS A 26 15.60 1.02 46.84
N LYS A 27 15.92 2.32 46.88
CA LYS A 27 14.98 3.41 47.20
C LYS A 27 14.76 4.28 45.96
N GLU A 28 13.51 4.37 45.49
CA GLU A 28 13.11 5.26 44.39
C GLU A 28 13.25 6.73 44.80
N LEU A 29 13.73 7.56 43.86
CA LEU A 29 13.92 9.00 44.03
C LEU A 29 13.08 9.78 43.02
N ASP A 30 12.48 10.89 43.44
CA ASP A 30 11.65 11.73 42.56
C ASP A 30 12.48 12.67 41.67
N SER A 31 13.71 12.98 42.08
CA SER A 31 14.60 13.90 41.35
C SER A 31 16.08 13.67 41.65
N TYR A 32 16.93 14.15 40.75
CA TYR A 32 18.38 14.12 40.88
C TYR A 32 19.00 15.43 40.40
N THR A 33 19.91 16.00 41.18
CA THR A 33 20.67 17.21 40.80
C THR A 33 21.92 16.80 40.04
N ILE A 34 22.08 17.30 38.81
CA ILE A 34 23.23 16.96 37.96
C ILE A 34 24.50 17.49 38.63
N ARG A 35 25.47 16.60 38.86
CA ARG A 35 26.73 16.91 39.54
C ARG A 35 27.49 18.01 38.79
N GLY A 36 27.84 19.09 39.50
CA GLY A 36 28.55 20.24 38.92
C GLY A 36 27.65 21.31 38.29
N THR A 37 26.32 21.16 38.38
CA THR A 37 25.37 22.19 37.94
C THR A 37 24.24 22.36 38.96
N THR A 38 23.46 23.44 38.85
CA THR A 38 22.25 23.68 39.66
C THR A 38 20.99 23.06 39.05
N LYS A 39 21.12 22.28 37.95
CA LYS A 39 19.98 21.73 37.22
C LYS A 39 19.49 20.44 37.87
N VAL A 40 18.19 20.37 38.14
CA VAL A 40 17.49 19.20 38.70
C VAL A 40 16.73 18.48 37.59
N VAL A 41 16.84 17.15 37.55
CA VAL A 41 16.16 16.29 36.58
C VAL A 41 15.15 15.41 37.30
N LYS A 42 13.99 15.21 36.68
CA LYS A 42 12.89 14.38 37.18
C LYS A 42 12.54 13.25 36.20
N VAL A 43 11.77 12.27 36.68
CA VAL A 43 11.18 11.25 35.82
C VAL A 43 10.31 11.91 34.74
N GLY A 44 10.49 11.50 33.49
CA GLY A 44 9.82 12.04 32.32
C GLY A 44 10.63 13.10 31.55
N ASP A 45 11.65 13.69 32.16
CA ASP A 45 12.54 14.66 31.51
C ASP A 45 13.43 13.98 30.46
N CYS A 46 13.82 14.75 29.45
CA CYS A 46 14.84 14.36 28.47
C CYS A 46 16.21 14.94 28.85
N VAL A 47 17.25 14.14 28.68
CA VAL A 47 18.61 14.47 29.09
C VAL A 47 19.64 14.12 28.01
N LEU A 48 20.75 14.84 28.07
CA LEU A 48 21.98 14.51 27.37
C LEU A 48 22.86 13.62 28.25
N MET A 49 23.27 12.49 27.68
CA MET A 49 24.10 11.48 28.33
C MET A 49 25.47 11.45 27.66
N ARG A 50 26.52 11.49 28.48
CA ARG A 50 27.90 11.42 28.04
C ARG A 50 28.17 10.10 27.30
N PRO A 51 28.77 10.14 26.11
CA PRO A 51 29.19 8.93 25.41
C PRO A 51 30.45 8.34 26.05
N SER A 52 30.64 7.01 25.90
CA SER A 52 31.88 6.36 26.35
C SER A 52 33.10 6.80 25.53
N ASP A 53 32.90 7.14 24.25
CA ASP A 53 33.93 7.63 23.34
C ASP A 53 33.87 9.17 23.25
N THR A 54 34.98 9.85 23.54
CA THR A 54 35.07 11.33 23.53
C THR A 54 34.86 11.99 22.16
N GLY A 55 34.85 11.22 21.06
CA GLY A 55 34.64 11.73 19.70
C GLY A 55 33.19 11.72 19.21
N LYS A 56 32.24 11.21 20.01
CA LYS A 56 30.82 11.13 19.63
C LYS A 56 30.00 12.26 20.26
N PRO A 57 28.91 12.71 19.61
CA PRO A 57 27.98 13.64 20.23
C PRO A 57 27.28 12.97 21.44
N PRO A 58 26.77 13.76 22.39
CA PRO A 58 26.01 13.23 23.52
C PRO A 58 24.74 12.52 23.05
N TYR A 59 24.45 11.41 23.73
CA TYR A 59 23.24 10.62 23.51
C TYR A 59 22.04 11.29 24.15
N VAL A 60 20.87 11.16 23.53
CA VAL A 60 19.63 11.72 24.06
C VAL A 60 18.80 10.60 24.68
N ALA A 61 18.32 10.80 25.90
CA ALA A 61 17.53 9.79 26.60
C ALA A 61 16.38 10.42 27.38
N ARG A 62 15.28 9.67 27.53
CA ARG A 62 14.19 10.02 28.43
C ARG A 62 14.33 9.25 29.74
N ILE A 63 14.23 9.93 30.87
CA ILE A 63 14.27 9.27 32.18
C ILE A 63 12.91 8.63 32.46
N GLU A 64 12.90 7.33 32.73
CA GLU A 64 11.69 6.58 33.13
C GLU A 64 11.66 6.26 34.63
N GLY A 65 12.82 6.24 35.30
CA GLY A 65 12.91 6.02 36.74
C GLY A 65 14.27 6.42 37.29
N ILE A 66 14.31 6.78 38.57
CA ILE A 66 15.55 7.13 39.29
C ILE A 66 15.57 6.29 40.57
N ASP A 67 16.61 5.48 40.73
CA ASP A 67 16.76 4.54 41.83
C ASP A 67 18.08 4.82 42.56
N SER A 68 18.06 4.81 43.89
CA SER A 68 19.27 4.85 44.72
C SER A 68 19.52 3.51 45.39
N ASP A 69 20.79 3.10 45.41
CA ASP A 69 21.23 1.89 46.09
C ASP A 69 21.61 2.18 47.55
N SER A 70 21.75 1.13 48.37
CA SER A 70 22.14 1.20 49.80
C SER A 70 23.45 1.96 50.08
N ARG A 71 24.31 2.13 49.06
CA ARG A 71 25.57 2.90 49.11
C ARG A 71 25.43 4.34 48.58
N ASN A 72 24.20 4.85 48.46
CA ASN A 72 23.86 6.17 47.93
C ASN A 72 24.29 6.42 46.46
N ASN A 73 24.53 5.35 45.70
CA ASN A 73 24.79 5.43 44.27
C ASN A 73 23.45 5.54 43.52
N VAL A 74 23.30 6.59 42.72
CA VAL A 74 22.07 6.85 41.96
C VAL A 74 22.19 6.28 40.54
N LYS A 75 21.21 5.46 40.16
CA LYS A 75 21.04 4.91 38.82
C LYS A 75 19.75 5.45 38.21
N VAL A 76 19.76 5.64 36.90
CA VAL A 76 18.62 6.10 36.11
C VAL A 76 18.23 5.03 35.12
N ARG A 77 16.94 4.67 35.09
CA ARG A 77 16.35 3.88 34.02
C ARG A 77 15.97 4.83 32.90
N VAL A 78 16.53 4.58 31.72
CA VAL A 78 16.40 5.49 30.58
C VAL A 78 15.88 4.75 29.36
N ARG A 79 15.14 5.49 28.53
CA ARG A 79 14.70 5.08 27.21
C ARG A 79 15.44 5.91 26.17
N TRP A 80 16.13 5.25 25.24
CA TRP A 80 17.04 5.92 24.32
C TRP A 80 16.30 6.56 23.13
N TYR A 81 16.77 7.74 22.74
CA TYR A 81 16.49 8.31 21.43
C TYR A 81 17.66 8.02 20.50
N TYR A 82 17.34 7.64 19.27
CA TYR A 82 18.33 7.42 18.22
C TYR A 82 18.34 8.59 17.26
N ARG A 83 19.52 9.05 16.87
CA ARG A 83 19.66 9.96 15.74
C ARG A 83 19.41 9.19 14.43
N PRO A 84 18.98 9.85 13.36
CA PRO A 84 18.81 9.22 12.06
C PRO A 84 20.03 8.45 11.56
N GLU A 85 21.24 8.96 11.86
CA GLU A 85 22.53 8.35 11.52
C GLU A 85 22.78 7.02 12.23
N GLU A 86 22.17 6.81 13.39
CA GLU A 86 22.34 5.61 14.23
C GLU A 86 21.29 4.53 13.90
N SER A 87 20.31 4.85 13.05
CA SER A 87 19.29 3.90 12.61
C SER A 87 19.84 2.95 11.54
N LEU A 88 19.29 1.73 11.45
CA LEU A 88 19.71 0.73 10.44
C LEU A 88 19.58 1.23 8.99
N GLY A 89 18.69 2.19 8.74
CA GLY A 89 18.47 2.79 7.43
C GLY A 89 19.28 4.05 7.15
N GLY A 90 20.06 4.54 8.12
CA GLY A 90 20.83 5.78 8.04
C GLY A 90 19.97 7.04 7.88
N ARG A 91 20.66 8.19 7.78
CA ARG A 91 20.01 9.48 7.54
C ARG A 91 19.50 9.58 6.10
N ARG A 92 18.26 10.02 5.93
CA ARG A 92 17.60 10.26 4.64
C ARG A 92 17.44 11.76 4.44
N GLN A 93 17.23 12.19 3.20
CA GLN A 93 17.16 13.60 2.82
C GLN A 93 16.06 14.38 3.56
N PHE A 94 14.95 13.73 3.91
CA PHE A 94 13.85 14.38 4.63
C PHE A 94 14.02 14.43 6.16
N HIS A 95 15.09 13.84 6.70
CA HIS A 95 15.32 13.87 8.15
C HIS A 95 15.89 15.22 8.57
N GLY A 96 15.20 15.89 9.50
CA GLY A 96 15.64 17.20 9.99
C GLY A 96 16.93 17.10 10.81
N ALA A 97 17.69 18.20 10.87
CA ALA A 97 18.94 18.39 11.59
C ALA A 97 18.84 17.90 13.05
N LYS A 98 17.76 18.30 13.74
CA LYS A 98 17.47 18.00 15.15
C LYS A 98 16.44 16.88 15.36
N GLU A 99 16.24 16.03 14.36
CA GLU A 99 15.31 14.91 14.46
C GLU A 99 15.90 13.77 15.29
N LEU A 100 15.06 13.18 16.13
CA LEU A 100 15.34 12.01 16.95
C LEU A 100 14.22 10.98 16.81
N PHE A 101 14.56 9.71 17.01
CA PHE A 101 13.61 8.61 17.01
C PHE A 101 13.48 8.01 18.40
N LEU A 102 12.28 8.02 18.96
CA LEU A 102 12.02 7.39 20.25
C LEU A 102 12.09 5.87 20.08
N SER A 103 13.10 5.21 20.66
CA SER A 103 13.27 3.78 20.47
C SER A 103 12.52 2.93 21.49
N ASP A 104 12.44 1.62 21.30
CA ASP A 104 12.03 0.64 22.32
C ASP A 104 13.20 0.15 23.21
N HIS A 105 14.37 0.76 23.08
CA HIS A 105 15.57 0.39 23.82
C HIS A 105 15.60 1.06 25.20
N HIS A 106 15.62 0.23 26.25
CA HIS A 106 15.68 0.63 27.64
C HIS A 106 16.97 0.14 28.28
N ASP A 107 17.59 0.96 29.12
CA ASP A 107 18.83 0.63 29.82
C ASP A 107 18.87 1.28 31.22
N VAL A 108 19.81 0.83 32.06
CA VAL A 108 20.06 1.38 33.39
C VAL A 108 21.48 1.95 33.44
N GLN A 109 21.56 3.27 33.56
CA GLN A 109 22.83 4.01 33.57
C GLN A 109 23.06 4.70 34.91
N SER A 110 24.31 5.07 35.19
CA SER A 110 24.64 5.88 36.38
C SER A 110 24.11 7.31 36.17
N ALA A 111 23.50 7.91 37.18
CA ALA A 111 23.04 9.31 37.08
C ALA A 111 24.19 10.32 36.85
N HIS A 112 25.43 9.89 37.08
CA HIS A 112 26.64 10.67 36.84
C HIS A 112 26.97 10.87 35.35
N THR A 113 26.39 10.08 34.45
CA THR A 113 26.63 10.25 33.01
C THR A 113 25.76 11.35 32.39
N ILE A 114 24.82 11.91 33.14
CA ILE A 114 23.97 13.02 32.69
C ILE A 114 24.82 14.29 32.60
N GLU A 115 24.92 14.88 31.41
CA GLU A 115 25.63 16.14 31.18
C GLU A 115 24.71 17.36 31.28
N GLY A 116 23.45 17.21 30.86
CA GLY A 116 22.51 18.31 30.79
C GLY A 116 21.08 17.87 30.52
N LYS A 117 20.17 18.84 30.59
CA LYS A 117 18.74 18.68 30.25
C LYS A 117 18.50 19.18 28.83
N CYS A 118 17.70 18.45 28.07
CA CYS A 118 17.25 18.82 26.73
C CYS A 118 15.73 18.68 26.63
N THR A 119 15.14 19.24 25.58
CA THR A 119 13.70 19.14 25.32
C THR A 119 13.48 18.37 24.03
N VAL A 120 12.64 17.32 24.08
CA VAL A 120 12.24 16.60 22.87
C VAL A 120 10.75 16.84 22.64
N HIS A 121 10.44 17.60 21.59
CA HIS A 121 9.08 17.94 21.20
C HIS A 121 8.47 16.87 20.29
N SER A 122 7.14 16.79 20.27
CA SER A 122 6.46 16.11 19.17
C SER A 122 6.62 16.93 17.88
N PHE A 123 6.66 16.28 16.71
CA PHE A 123 6.78 16.96 15.42
C PHE A 123 5.82 18.15 15.27
N LYS A 124 4.54 17.97 15.64
CA LYS A 124 3.50 19.02 15.57
C LYS A 124 3.75 20.22 16.48
N ASN A 125 4.42 20.01 17.61
CA ASN A 125 4.73 21.08 18.56
C ASN A 125 5.99 21.81 18.14
N TYR A 126 7.00 21.08 17.63
CA TYR A 126 8.24 21.65 17.15
C TYR A 126 8.01 22.62 15.97
N THR A 127 7.15 22.26 15.01
CA THR A 127 6.82 23.13 13.86
C THR A 127 6.08 24.41 14.23
N LYS A 128 5.68 24.58 15.49
CA LYS A 128 4.98 25.78 16.00
C LYS A 128 5.87 26.67 16.87
N LEU A 129 7.12 26.27 17.10
CA LEU A 129 8.06 27.07 17.89
C LEU A 129 8.55 28.25 17.05
N GLU A 130 8.49 29.45 17.62
CA GLU A 130 9.02 30.66 16.96
C GLU A 130 10.55 30.67 16.94
N ASN A 131 11.19 30.13 17.99
CA ASN A 131 12.64 30.01 18.11
C ASN A 131 13.00 28.62 18.64
N VAL A 132 13.85 27.90 17.90
CA VAL A 132 14.35 26.59 18.30
C VAL A 132 15.69 26.75 19.03
N GLY A 133 15.75 26.39 20.31
CA GLY A 133 16.97 26.43 21.11
C GLY A 133 17.99 25.36 20.72
N ALA A 134 19.24 25.50 21.18
CA ALA A 134 20.33 24.55 20.88
C ALA A 134 20.01 23.11 21.35
N GLU A 135 19.31 22.99 22.48
CA GLU A 135 18.95 21.71 23.12
C GLU A 135 17.50 21.29 22.89
N ASP A 136 16.85 21.86 21.87
CA ASP A 136 15.50 21.47 21.46
C ASP A 136 15.59 20.52 20.26
N TYR A 137 15.05 19.33 20.45
CA TYR A 137 14.96 18.28 19.46
C TYR A 137 13.50 17.95 19.17
N PHE A 138 13.25 17.18 18.12
CA PHE A 138 11.90 16.70 17.83
C PHE A 138 11.86 15.24 17.44
N CYS A 139 10.72 14.63 17.71
CA CYS A 139 10.45 13.24 17.38
C CYS A 139 9.18 13.14 16.54
N ARG A 140 9.32 12.52 15.37
CA ARG A 140 8.21 12.20 14.46
C ARG A 140 7.82 10.73 14.50
N PHE A 141 8.80 9.86 14.68
CA PHE A 141 8.65 8.41 14.61
C PHE A 141 9.08 7.73 15.90
N GLU A 142 8.39 6.66 16.25
CA GLU A 142 8.96 5.64 17.12
C GLU A 142 9.75 4.63 16.30
N TYR A 143 10.87 4.17 16.83
CA TYR A 143 11.82 3.28 16.17
C TYR A 143 11.95 1.97 16.94
N LYS A 144 11.88 0.84 16.24
CA LYS A 144 12.10 -0.49 16.83
C LYS A 144 13.55 -0.89 16.61
N ALA A 145 14.38 -0.77 17.64
CA ALA A 145 15.83 -0.97 17.53
C ALA A 145 16.20 -2.36 17.02
N ALA A 146 15.42 -3.39 17.38
CA ALA A 146 15.68 -4.78 16.97
C ALA A 146 15.31 -5.07 15.50
N THR A 147 14.28 -4.43 14.95
CA THR A 147 13.77 -4.72 13.59
C THR A 147 14.03 -3.63 12.56
N GLY A 148 14.46 -2.44 13.00
CA GLY A 148 14.61 -1.27 12.15
C GLY A 148 13.28 -0.65 11.68
N GLY A 149 12.15 -1.07 12.25
CA GLY A 149 10.82 -0.60 11.87
C GLY A 149 10.49 0.77 12.45
N PHE A 150 9.68 1.56 11.73
CA PHE A 150 9.20 2.87 12.16
C PHE A 150 7.68 2.87 12.34
N THR A 151 7.19 3.62 13.32
CA THR A 151 5.76 3.89 13.52
C THR A 151 5.52 5.40 13.69
N PRO A 152 4.58 6.01 12.93
CA PRO A 152 3.73 5.40 11.90
C PRO A 152 4.52 4.97 10.65
N ASP A 153 4.05 3.92 9.97
CA ASP A 153 4.64 3.39 8.73
C ASP A 153 4.32 4.26 7.50
N ARG A 154 3.40 5.21 7.65
CA ARG A 154 2.95 6.14 6.61
C ARG A 154 2.93 7.56 7.15
N VAL A 155 3.51 8.47 6.39
CA VAL A 155 3.53 9.91 6.69
C VAL A 155 3.07 10.67 5.45
N ALA A 156 2.44 11.83 5.66
CA ALA A 156 2.12 12.74 4.59
C ALA A 156 3.40 13.14 3.85
N VAL A 157 3.34 13.06 2.52
CA VAL A 157 4.41 13.48 1.62
C VAL A 157 3.98 14.74 0.89
N TYR A 158 4.96 15.55 0.54
CA TYR A 158 4.76 16.83 -0.12
C TYR A 158 5.71 16.93 -1.32
N CYS A 159 5.44 17.91 -2.19
CA CYS A 159 6.18 18.16 -3.41
C CYS A 159 6.16 16.98 -4.42
N LYS A 160 6.64 17.24 -5.63
CA LYS A 160 6.80 16.24 -6.71
C LYS A 160 7.79 15.12 -6.34
N CYS A 161 8.63 15.32 -5.34
CA CYS A 161 9.60 14.33 -4.86
C CYS A 161 9.01 13.31 -3.88
N GLU A 162 7.73 13.44 -3.50
CA GLU A 162 7.04 12.53 -2.58
C GLU A 162 7.81 12.31 -1.25
N MET A 163 8.40 13.38 -0.71
CA MET A 163 9.16 13.31 0.55
C MET A 163 8.35 13.84 1.72
N PRO A 164 8.47 13.25 2.93
CA PRO A 164 7.91 13.83 4.14
C PRO A 164 8.43 15.24 4.40
N TYR A 165 7.59 16.10 4.99
CA TYR A 165 7.98 17.49 5.29
C TYR A 165 9.19 17.56 6.22
N ASN A 166 10.23 18.30 5.83
CA ASN A 166 11.38 18.59 6.67
C ASN A 166 11.26 20.03 7.21
N PRO A 167 11.22 20.24 8.54
CA PRO A 167 11.06 21.58 9.12
C PRO A 167 12.26 22.50 8.87
N ASP A 168 13.42 21.95 8.50
CA ASP A 168 14.61 22.73 8.18
C ASP A 168 14.64 23.20 6.71
N ASP A 169 13.79 22.63 5.86
CA ASP A 169 13.74 22.96 4.43
C ASP A 169 12.64 24.00 4.13
N LEU A 170 12.99 25.00 3.34
CA LEU A 170 12.04 25.98 2.83
C LEU A 170 11.13 25.32 1.79
N MET A 171 9.82 25.53 1.91
CA MET A 171 8.83 25.15 0.91
C MET A 171 8.00 26.36 0.48
N VAL A 172 7.61 26.38 -0.78
CA VAL A 172 6.69 27.36 -1.37
C VAL A 172 5.36 26.71 -1.68
N GLN A 173 4.25 27.40 -1.39
CA GLN A 173 2.90 26.91 -1.68
C GLN A 173 2.40 27.50 -2.99
N CYS A 174 1.86 26.65 -3.88
CA CYS A 174 1.20 27.11 -5.10
C CYS A 174 -0.15 27.75 -4.77
N GLU A 175 -0.46 28.91 -5.33
CA GLU A 175 -1.72 29.61 -5.05
C GLU A 175 -2.96 28.93 -5.64
N GLU A 176 -2.79 28.21 -6.76
CA GLU A 176 -3.90 27.54 -7.43
C GLU A 176 -4.20 26.16 -6.82
N CYS A 177 -3.22 25.25 -6.83
CA CYS A 177 -3.43 23.89 -6.33
C CYS A 177 -3.24 23.74 -4.82
N LYS A 178 -2.69 24.75 -4.13
CA LYS A 178 -2.38 24.76 -2.68
C LYS A 178 -1.38 23.68 -2.24
N ASP A 179 -0.69 23.04 -3.18
CA ASP A 179 0.38 22.09 -2.90
C ASP A 179 1.69 22.80 -2.55
N TRP A 180 2.50 22.11 -1.74
CA TRP A 180 3.78 22.61 -1.25
C TRP A 180 4.93 22.00 -2.05
N TYR A 181 5.87 22.83 -2.49
CA TYR A 181 7.01 22.43 -3.30
C TYR A 181 8.32 22.91 -2.69
N HIS A 182 9.37 22.10 -2.83
CA HIS A 182 10.74 22.57 -2.56
C HIS A 182 11.18 23.47 -3.72
N PRO A 183 11.82 24.63 -3.45
CA PRO A 183 12.33 25.53 -4.49
C PRO A 183 13.14 24.79 -5.57
N ALA A 184 14.05 23.92 -5.14
CA ALA A 184 14.88 23.11 -6.05
C ALA A 184 14.05 22.18 -6.97
N CYS A 185 12.92 21.65 -6.50
CA CYS A 185 12.06 20.76 -7.30
C CYS A 185 11.21 21.51 -8.34
N VAL A 186 11.09 22.82 -8.22
CA VAL A 186 10.38 23.70 -9.16
C VAL A 186 11.35 24.59 -9.95
N GLY A 187 12.65 24.29 -9.89
CA GLY A 187 13.68 24.98 -10.66
C GLY A 187 14.07 26.36 -10.12
N MET A 188 13.80 26.63 -8.84
CA MET A 188 14.09 27.90 -8.18
C MET A 188 15.18 27.76 -7.13
N THR A 189 15.96 28.82 -6.93
CA THR A 189 16.87 28.92 -5.80
C THR A 189 16.15 29.36 -4.52
N ILE A 190 16.74 29.10 -3.35
CA ILE A 190 16.16 29.48 -2.06
C ILE A 190 16.06 31.01 -1.93
N GLU A 191 17.00 31.75 -2.53
CA GLU A 191 17.01 33.22 -2.50
C GLU A 191 15.89 33.82 -3.36
N GLU A 192 15.61 33.23 -4.52
CA GLU A 192 14.47 33.61 -5.37
C GLU A 192 13.15 33.27 -4.69
N ALA A 193 13.04 32.08 -4.09
CA ALA A 193 11.84 31.65 -3.38
C ALA A 193 11.47 32.58 -2.20
N LYS A 194 12.46 33.14 -1.50
CA LYS A 194 12.22 34.12 -0.41
C LYS A 194 11.72 35.47 -0.89
N LYS A 195 11.94 35.82 -2.16
CA LYS A 195 11.55 37.11 -2.76
C LYS A 195 10.20 37.03 -3.49
N LEU A 196 9.59 35.85 -3.58
CA LEU A 196 8.31 35.65 -4.23
C LEU A 196 7.17 35.93 -3.26
N ASP A 197 6.28 36.84 -3.64
CA ASP A 197 5.01 37.06 -2.96
C ASP A 197 3.92 36.10 -3.47
N HIS A 198 3.99 35.71 -4.75
CA HIS A 198 3.04 34.83 -5.43
C HIS A 198 3.78 33.73 -6.18
N PHE A 199 3.37 32.46 -6.00
CA PHE A 199 3.96 31.31 -6.66
C PHE A 199 2.89 30.42 -7.32
N VAL A 200 3.09 30.12 -8.60
CA VAL A 200 2.26 29.18 -9.37
C VAL A 200 3.15 28.06 -9.90
N CYS A 201 2.77 26.81 -9.68
CA CYS A 201 3.59 25.67 -10.07
C CYS A 201 3.52 25.43 -11.59
N SER A 202 4.51 24.72 -12.14
CA SER A 202 4.58 24.41 -13.58
C SER A 202 3.41 23.57 -14.14
N GLU A 203 2.53 23.04 -13.28
CA GLU A 203 1.32 22.32 -13.70
C GLU A 203 0.08 23.23 -13.73
N CYS A 204 0.19 24.38 -13.06
CA CYS A 204 -0.81 25.44 -12.98
C CYS A 204 -0.43 26.64 -13.87
N SER A 205 0.83 26.74 -14.32
CA SER A 205 1.25 27.77 -15.26
C SER A 205 0.55 27.58 -16.61
N PRO A 206 -0.13 28.60 -17.15
CA PRO A 206 -0.90 28.51 -18.39
C PRO A 206 -0.04 28.42 -19.68
N ASP A 207 1.28 28.54 -19.59
CA ASP A 207 2.20 28.48 -20.72
C ASP A 207 3.19 27.32 -20.58
N ASP A 208 2.92 26.21 -21.28
CA ASP A 208 3.90 25.36 -21.99
C ASP A 208 3.21 24.06 -22.47
N ASP A 209 2.34 24.21 -23.47
CA ASP A 209 2.08 23.13 -24.42
C ASP A 209 3.40 22.80 -25.14
N VAL A 210 3.72 21.51 -25.28
CA VAL A 210 4.88 20.95 -26.02
C VAL A 210 6.10 20.59 -25.15
N LYS A 211 5.95 19.55 -24.31
CA LYS A 211 6.82 18.34 -24.22
C LYS A 211 6.64 17.65 -22.86
N ARG A 212 5.79 16.61 -22.80
CA ARG A 212 5.76 15.67 -21.65
C ARG A 212 5.78 14.22 -22.15
N PRO A 213 6.74 13.38 -21.73
CA PRO A 213 6.65 11.95 -21.92
C PRO A 213 5.55 11.39 -21.01
N GLN A 214 4.63 10.63 -21.59
CA GLN A 214 3.47 10.08 -20.90
C GLN A 214 3.86 8.92 -19.98
N ASN A 215 4.27 9.23 -18.76
CA ASN A 215 4.28 8.29 -17.63
C ASN A 215 4.24 9.07 -16.31
N GLY A 216 3.11 9.73 -16.08
CA GLY A 216 2.73 10.30 -14.80
C GLY A 216 1.21 10.28 -14.73
N PHE A 217 0.65 9.45 -13.86
CA PHE A 217 -0.80 9.39 -13.70
C PHE A 217 -1.25 10.62 -12.90
N SER A 218 -1.89 11.57 -13.58
CA SER A 218 -2.57 12.69 -12.94
C SER A 218 -3.64 12.14 -11.98
N THR A 219 -3.44 12.38 -10.69
CA THR A 219 -4.51 12.33 -9.70
C THR A 219 -5.07 13.74 -9.57
N SER A 220 -5.91 14.16 -10.51
CA SER A 220 -6.85 15.25 -10.23
C SER A 220 -8.10 14.67 -9.56
N PRO A 221 -8.53 15.20 -8.41
CA PRO A 221 -9.87 14.96 -7.91
C PRO A 221 -10.83 15.80 -8.78
N THR A 222 -11.77 15.12 -9.44
CA THR A 222 -13.05 15.72 -9.90
C THR A 222 -12.94 17.03 -10.69
N ALA A 223 -12.26 17.02 -11.85
CA ALA A 223 -12.41 18.07 -12.85
C ALA A 223 -13.12 17.47 -14.09
N ASP A 224 -14.33 17.97 -14.34
CA ASP A 224 -15.21 17.75 -15.50
C ASP A 224 -15.29 16.32 -16.04
N VAL A 225 -15.98 15.47 -15.28
CA VAL A 225 -16.50 14.20 -15.80
C VAL A 225 -17.54 14.53 -16.88
N LYS A 226 -17.14 14.52 -18.15
CA LYS A 226 -18.07 14.70 -19.27
C LYS A 226 -18.80 13.39 -19.50
N ASP A 227 -20.12 13.47 -19.53
CA ASP A 227 -20.92 12.32 -19.95
C ASP A 227 -20.75 12.09 -21.44
N LEU A 228 -20.58 10.81 -21.82
CA LEU A 228 -20.45 10.43 -23.22
C LEU A 228 -21.82 10.07 -23.78
N VAL A 229 -22.08 10.38 -25.04
CA VAL A 229 -23.29 9.95 -25.74
C VAL A 229 -22.90 8.88 -26.74
N ILE A 230 -23.60 7.74 -26.72
CA ILE A 230 -23.35 6.61 -27.63
C ILE A 230 -24.64 6.24 -28.36
N PRO A 231 -24.61 5.95 -29.68
CA PRO A 231 -25.77 5.43 -30.39
C PRO A 231 -26.16 4.05 -29.88
N VAL A 232 -27.46 3.80 -29.81
CA VAL A 232 -28.04 2.50 -29.45
C VAL A 232 -28.55 1.83 -30.71
N THR A 233 -28.08 0.61 -30.97
CA THR A 233 -28.44 -0.16 -32.15
C THR A 233 -29.08 -1.50 -31.78
N ASN A 234 -29.41 -2.32 -32.78
CA ASN A 234 -29.87 -3.70 -32.59
C ASN A 234 -29.07 -4.68 -33.47
N PHE A 235 -29.42 -5.97 -33.42
CA PHE A 235 -28.80 -7.00 -34.29
C PHE A 235 -29.00 -6.77 -35.80
N ASN A 236 -29.94 -5.91 -36.21
CA ASN A 236 -30.17 -5.55 -37.60
C ASN A 236 -29.48 -4.24 -38.00
N ASN A 237 -28.68 -3.64 -37.11
CA ASN A 237 -28.08 -2.31 -37.26
C ASN A 237 -29.10 -1.17 -37.47
N GLU A 238 -30.32 -1.31 -36.93
CA GLU A 238 -31.28 -0.22 -36.86
C GLU A 238 -30.94 0.71 -35.68
N ASP A 239 -30.94 2.02 -35.94
CA ASP A 239 -30.74 3.03 -34.91
C ASP A 239 -31.99 3.14 -34.01
N LYS A 240 -31.81 2.95 -32.70
CA LYS A 240 -32.84 3.07 -31.65
C LYS A 240 -32.63 4.31 -30.77
N GLY A 241 -31.89 5.30 -31.28
CA GLY A 241 -31.60 6.56 -30.61
C GLY A 241 -30.25 6.56 -29.89
N PHE A 242 -30.11 7.39 -28.87
CA PHE A 242 -28.86 7.60 -28.13
C PHE A 242 -29.03 7.29 -26.65
N MET A 243 -27.93 6.94 -25.99
CA MET A 243 -27.88 6.74 -24.55
C MET A 243 -26.70 7.50 -23.95
N VAL A 244 -26.92 8.08 -22.78
CA VAL A 244 -25.90 8.78 -22.01
C VAL A 244 -25.13 7.78 -21.15
N LEU A 245 -23.80 7.80 -21.27
CA LEU A 245 -22.85 7.02 -20.47
C LEU A 245 -22.26 7.93 -19.40
N ALA A 246 -22.37 7.50 -18.15
CA ALA A 246 -21.80 8.22 -17.02
C ALA A 246 -20.27 8.33 -17.17
N GLY A 247 -19.76 9.56 -17.29
CA GLY A 247 -18.32 9.79 -17.49
C GLY A 247 -17.46 9.22 -16.36
N ASP A 248 -17.99 9.11 -15.13
CA ASP A 248 -17.21 8.64 -13.99
C ASP A 248 -16.90 7.12 -14.08
N VAL A 249 -17.64 6.41 -14.91
CA VAL A 249 -17.49 4.98 -15.19
C VAL A 249 -16.78 4.75 -16.52
N PHE A 250 -17.13 5.54 -17.54
CA PHE A 250 -16.68 5.34 -18.92
C PHE A 250 -15.57 6.29 -19.39
N ASP A 251 -15.19 7.29 -18.60
CA ASP A 251 -14.11 8.25 -18.90
C ASP A 251 -13.17 8.42 -17.70
N VAL A 252 -12.45 7.34 -17.37
CA VAL A 252 -11.46 7.30 -16.28
C VAL A 252 -10.05 7.20 -16.89
N PRO A 253 -9.04 7.91 -16.34
CA PRO A 253 -7.66 7.83 -16.84
C PRO A 253 -7.17 6.39 -16.97
N ILE A 254 -6.63 6.06 -18.14
CA ILE A 254 -6.24 4.69 -18.50
C ILE A 254 -5.00 4.27 -17.70
N ARG A 255 -5.23 3.46 -16.65
CA ARG A 255 -4.20 2.96 -15.73
C ARG A 255 -3.89 1.48 -15.95
N LYS A 256 -2.84 1.21 -16.73
CA LYS A 256 -2.37 -0.15 -17.06
C LYS A 256 -1.94 -0.95 -15.83
N ASP A 257 -1.39 -0.29 -14.81
CA ASP A 257 -0.94 -0.90 -13.57
C ASP A 257 -2.09 -1.56 -12.79
N ILE A 258 -3.23 -0.87 -12.68
CA ILE A 258 -4.43 -1.38 -11.99
C ILE A 258 -5.03 -2.56 -12.76
N VAL A 259 -5.15 -2.42 -14.07
CA VAL A 259 -5.66 -3.48 -14.95
C VAL A 259 -4.80 -4.74 -14.82
N HIS A 260 -3.48 -4.60 -14.90
CA HIS A 260 -2.53 -5.71 -14.73
C HIS A 260 -2.69 -6.42 -13.37
N ARG A 261 -2.83 -5.66 -12.26
CA ARG A 261 -3.06 -6.23 -10.93
C ARG A 261 -4.37 -7.02 -10.86
N VAL A 262 -5.45 -6.48 -11.42
CA VAL A 262 -6.77 -7.14 -11.43
C VAL A 262 -6.74 -8.43 -12.26
N VAL A 263 -6.10 -8.41 -13.43
CA VAL A 263 -5.97 -9.59 -14.29
C VAL A 263 -5.15 -10.68 -13.61
N ARG A 264 -3.98 -10.34 -13.04
CA ARG A 264 -3.16 -11.30 -12.27
C ARG A 264 -3.94 -11.90 -11.11
N TRP A 265 -4.71 -11.09 -10.39
CA TRP A 265 -5.58 -11.56 -9.32
C TRP A 265 -6.64 -12.54 -9.81
N GLN A 266 -7.33 -12.25 -10.93
CA GLN A 266 -8.33 -13.14 -11.51
C GLN A 266 -7.72 -14.46 -11.97
N LEU A 267 -6.57 -14.43 -12.64
CA LEU A 267 -5.88 -15.63 -13.11
C LEU A 267 -5.39 -16.49 -11.95
N ALA A 268 -4.76 -15.90 -10.95
CA ALA A 268 -4.26 -16.63 -9.77
C ALA A 268 -5.41 -17.26 -8.96
N LYS A 269 -6.56 -16.57 -8.86
CA LYS A 269 -7.74 -17.09 -8.16
C LYS A 269 -8.41 -18.28 -8.88
N ARG A 270 -8.21 -18.41 -10.19
CA ARG A 270 -8.73 -19.54 -10.99
C ARG A 270 -7.86 -20.81 -10.87
N GLN A 271 -6.63 -20.70 -10.37
CA GLN A 271 -5.70 -21.84 -10.28
C GLN A 271 -6.06 -22.74 -9.10
N GLN A 272 -6.14 -24.05 -9.35
CA GLN A 272 -6.44 -25.06 -8.33
C GLN A 272 -5.21 -25.47 -7.50
N GLY A 273 -4.03 -25.57 -8.12
CA GLY A 273 -2.77 -25.88 -7.44
C GLY A 273 -2.68 -27.30 -6.86
N THR A 274 -3.11 -28.32 -7.60
CA THR A 274 -3.11 -29.74 -7.18
C THR A 274 -1.79 -30.48 -7.41
N HIS A 275 -0.76 -29.80 -7.91
CA HIS A 275 0.55 -30.40 -8.11
C HIS A 275 1.12 -30.89 -6.78
N SER A 276 1.62 -32.13 -6.76
CA SER A 276 2.20 -32.73 -5.56
C SER A 276 3.33 -33.67 -5.96
N THR A 277 4.51 -33.41 -5.44
CA THR A 277 5.62 -34.36 -5.49
C THR A 277 5.76 -35.11 -4.17
N LYS A 278 6.30 -36.32 -4.23
CA LYS A 278 6.59 -37.12 -3.04
C LYS A 278 7.87 -36.63 -2.36
N THR A 279 7.74 -36.28 -1.09
CA THR A 279 8.84 -36.04 -0.15
C THR A 279 9.46 -37.36 0.29
N ILE A 280 10.60 -37.30 0.97
CA ILE A 280 11.35 -38.48 1.40
C ILE A 280 10.51 -39.48 2.23
N SER A 281 9.54 -38.99 3.01
CA SER A 281 8.64 -39.79 3.83
C SER A 281 7.52 -40.45 3.04
N GLU A 282 7.09 -39.85 1.92
CA GLU A 282 5.98 -40.34 1.08
C GLU A 282 6.45 -41.30 -0.03
N VAL A 283 7.75 -41.30 -0.36
CA VAL A 283 8.33 -42.27 -1.29
C VAL A 283 8.35 -43.66 -0.62
N SER A 284 7.81 -44.65 -1.32
CA SER A 284 7.83 -46.05 -0.88
C SER A 284 9.27 -46.58 -0.87
N GLY A 285 9.66 -47.24 0.20
CA GLY A 285 10.98 -47.84 0.34
C GLY A 285 11.33 -48.15 1.79
N THR A 286 12.41 -48.91 1.99
CA THR A 286 12.84 -49.30 3.34
C THR A 286 13.43 -48.12 4.12
N GLY A 287 13.10 -48.05 5.41
CA GLY A 287 13.75 -47.15 6.38
C GLY A 287 15.11 -47.67 6.87
N ARG A 288 15.50 -48.90 6.50
CA ARG A 288 16.76 -49.50 6.89
C ARG A 288 17.94 -48.80 6.22
N LYS A 289 19.00 -48.58 6.99
CA LYS A 289 20.27 -48.05 6.47
C LYS A 289 20.84 -49.00 5.40
N PRO A 290 21.22 -48.52 4.22
CA PRO A 290 21.62 -49.41 3.11
C PRO A 290 22.93 -50.18 3.37
N TRP A 291 23.89 -49.56 4.04
CA TRP A 291 25.14 -50.17 4.47
C TRP A 291 25.73 -49.48 5.72
N ASN A 292 26.68 -50.14 6.36
CA ASN A 292 27.36 -49.63 7.55
C ASN A 292 28.09 -48.31 7.26
N GLN A 293 28.21 -47.46 8.29
CA GLN A 293 28.78 -46.11 8.16
C GLN A 293 30.26 -46.10 7.69
N LYS A 294 30.99 -47.19 7.95
CA LYS A 294 32.40 -47.38 7.62
C LYS A 294 32.61 -48.82 7.12
N GLY A 295 33.70 -49.05 6.37
CA GLY A 295 34.11 -50.38 5.90
C GLY A 295 33.69 -50.74 4.47
N SER A 296 32.73 -50.04 3.86
CA SER A 296 32.23 -50.38 2.51
C SER A 296 32.94 -49.70 1.34
N GLY A 297 33.81 -48.70 1.60
CA GLY A 297 34.46 -47.88 0.57
C GLY A 297 33.50 -46.99 -0.26
N ARG A 298 32.20 -47.01 0.02
CA ARG A 298 31.17 -46.21 -0.69
C ARG A 298 30.87 -44.90 0.05
N ALA A 299 30.23 -43.97 -0.65
CA ALA A 299 29.65 -42.78 -0.04
C ALA A 299 28.68 -43.16 1.11
N ARG A 300 28.60 -42.30 2.12
CA ARG A 300 27.77 -42.53 3.31
C ARG A 300 26.32 -42.16 3.03
N HIS A 301 25.39 -43.11 3.20
CA HIS A 301 23.97 -42.86 3.03
C HIS A 301 23.14 -43.40 4.19
N GLY A 302 22.09 -42.65 4.55
CA GLY A 302 21.11 -43.04 5.57
C GLY A 302 19.92 -43.81 4.98
N THR A 303 19.53 -43.51 3.74
CA THR A 303 18.38 -44.13 3.04
C THR A 303 18.60 -44.07 1.53
N LEU A 304 17.99 -45.00 0.78
CA LEU A 304 17.96 -44.99 -0.69
C LEU A 304 16.84 -44.10 -1.27
N ARG A 305 15.95 -43.56 -0.42
CA ARG A 305 14.86 -42.66 -0.85
C ARG A 305 15.32 -41.21 -1.06
N GLY A 306 16.61 -40.92 -0.87
CA GLY A 306 17.18 -39.60 -1.05
C GLY A 306 17.14 -39.12 -2.51
N PRO A 307 17.16 -37.80 -2.75
CA PRO A 307 17.00 -37.21 -4.08
C PRO A 307 18.10 -37.56 -5.08
N GLN A 308 19.30 -37.90 -4.60
CA GLN A 308 20.44 -38.29 -5.42
C GLN A 308 20.28 -39.69 -6.04
N PHE A 309 19.33 -40.49 -5.54
CA PHE A 309 19.07 -41.83 -6.02
C PHE A 309 17.94 -41.86 -7.05
N ARG A 310 18.04 -42.76 -8.03
CA ARG A 310 16.95 -43.00 -8.98
C ARG A 310 15.72 -43.54 -8.24
N GLY A 311 14.55 -42.97 -8.51
CA GLY A 311 13.31 -43.28 -7.80
C GLY A 311 13.20 -42.63 -6.40
N GLY A 312 14.16 -41.77 -6.04
CA GLY A 312 14.15 -41.00 -4.80
C GLY A 312 13.15 -39.85 -4.79
N CYS A 313 13.06 -39.16 -3.66
CA CYS A 313 12.16 -38.02 -3.47
C CYS A 313 12.61 -36.74 -4.20
N VAL A 314 11.69 -35.79 -4.33
CA VAL A 314 11.99 -34.44 -4.82
C VAL A 314 12.16 -33.50 -3.62
N MET A 315 13.33 -32.87 -3.45
CA MET A 315 13.61 -32.02 -2.27
C MET A 315 12.79 -30.73 -2.24
N HIS A 316 12.85 -29.94 -3.31
CA HIS A 316 12.12 -28.68 -3.44
C HIS A 316 11.03 -28.80 -4.51
N GLY A 317 10.31 -29.92 -4.45
CA GLY A 317 9.19 -30.17 -5.34
C GLY A 317 7.93 -29.46 -4.87
N PRO A 318 7.00 -29.19 -5.78
CA PRO A 318 5.83 -28.40 -5.46
C PRO A 318 4.82 -29.24 -4.64
N LYS A 319 4.13 -28.57 -3.71
CA LYS A 319 3.09 -29.16 -2.86
C LYS A 319 1.75 -28.47 -3.09
N PRO A 320 0.62 -29.18 -2.91
CA PRO A 320 -0.68 -28.61 -3.14
C PRO A 320 -0.87 -27.33 -2.34
N ARG A 321 -1.17 -26.23 -3.02
CA ARG A 321 -1.34 -24.92 -2.40
C ARG A 321 -2.32 -24.06 -3.18
N SER A 322 -2.97 -23.15 -2.48
CA SER A 322 -3.76 -22.12 -3.16
C SER A 322 -2.85 -21.02 -3.71
N HIS A 323 -3.07 -20.62 -4.96
CA HIS A 323 -2.43 -19.46 -5.57
C HIS A 323 -3.24 -18.16 -5.38
N ALA A 324 -4.44 -18.26 -4.80
CA ALA A 324 -5.34 -17.13 -4.65
C ALA A 324 -4.80 -16.11 -3.63
N PHE A 325 -4.78 -14.84 -4.01
CA PHE A 325 -4.52 -13.71 -3.12
C PHE A 325 -5.71 -12.75 -3.12
N LYS A 326 -5.80 -11.86 -2.12
CA LYS A 326 -6.89 -10.90 -1.98
C LYS A 326 -6.55 -9.58 -2.68
N LEU A 327 -7.57 -8.92 -3.24
CA LEU A 327 -7.47 -7.58 -3.82
C LEU A 327 -8.65 -6.72 -3.34
N ASN A 328 -8.36 -5.47 -2.97
CA ASN A 328 -9.34 -4.53 -2.43
C ASN A 328 -10.55 -4.37 -3.38
N LYS A 329 -11.76 -4.32 -2.83
CA LYS A 329 -13.02 -4.19 -3.61
C LYS A 329 -12.98 -2.93 -4.50
N GLN A 330 -12.48 -1.81 -3.96
CA GLN A 330 -12.33 -0.55 -4.70
C GLN A 330 -11.40 -0.69 -5.91
N VAL A 331 -10.24 -1.35 -5.74
CA VAL A 331 -9.28 -1.59 -6.84
C VAL A 331 -9.89 -2.47 -7.93
N ARG A 332 -10.72 -3.46 -7.55
CA ARG A 332 -11.44 -4.31 -8.51
C ARG A 332 -12.48 -3.53 -9.31
N ARG A 333 -13.25 -2.64 -8.67
CA ARG A 333 -14.19 -1.76 -9.37
C ARG A 333 -13.46 -0.77 -10.29
N LEU A 334 -12.37 -0.17 -9.81
CA LEU A 334 -11.54 0.75 -10.59
C LEU A 334 -10.97 0.07 -11.85
N GLY A 335 -10.45 -1.16 -11.73
CA GLY A 335 -9.96 -1.90 -12.89
C GLY A 335 -11.05 -2.22 -13.90
N LEU A 336 -12.31 -2.39 -13.46
CA LEU A 336 -13.43 -2.56 -14.37
C LEU A 336 -13.82 -1.24 -15.06
N LYS A 337 -13.83 -0.11 -14.34
CA LYS A 337 -14.04 1.22 -14.94
C LYS A 337 -13.02 1.49 -16.05
N ILE A 338 -11.72 1.32 -15.75
CA ILE A 338 -10.64 1.50 -16.72
C ILE A 338 -10.80 0.59 -17.96
N ALA A 339 -11.22 -0.66 -17.77
CA ALA A 339 -11.45 -1.58 -18.89
C ALA A 339 -12.63 -1.16 -19.79
N LEU A 340 -13.70 -0.62 -19.18
CA LEU A 340 -14.84 -0.08 -19.93
C LEU A 340 -14.47 1.22 -20.65
N THR A 341 -13.74 2.12 -19.98
CA THR A 341 -13.20 3.33 -20.61
C THR A 341 -12.32 3.01 -21.81
N ALA A 342 -11.41 2.04 -21.68
CA ALA A 342 -10.56 1.64 -22.80
C ALA A 342 -11.39 1.14 -24.00
N ARG A 343 -12.47 0.38 -23.76
CA ARG A 343 -13.36 -0.10 -24.84
C ARG A 343 -14.19 1.02 -25.47
N ALA A 344 -14.66 1.96 -24.66
CA ALA A 344 -15.39 3.14 -25.14
C ALA A 344 -14.46 4.05 -25.97
N ALA A 345 -13.27 4.35 -25.48
CA ALA A 345 -12.27 5.18 -26.17
C ALA A 345 -11.77 4.56 -27.48
N GLU A 346 -11.68 3.22 -27.56
CA GLU A 346 -11.35 2.51 -28.81
C GLU A 346 -12.54 2.42 -29.79
N GLY A 347 -13.75 2.86 -29.42
CA GLY A 347 -14.96 2.70 -30.22
C GLY A 347 -15.43 1.24 -30.37
N LYS A 348 -14.96 0.34 -29.50
CA LYS A 348 -15.28 -1.10 -29.53
C LYS A 348 -16.35 -1.50 -28.52
N LEU A 349 -16.94 -0.53 -27.84
CA LEU A 349 -18.13 -0.69 -27.02
C LEU A 349 -19.35 -0.37 -27.89
N LEU A 350 -20.26 -1.32 -28.06
CA LEU A 350 -21.54 -1.13 -28.72
C LEU A 350 -22.66 -1.31 -27.70
N VAL A 351 -23.67 -0.44 -27.75
CA VAL A 351 -24.83 -0.52 -26.87
C VAL A 351 -26.04 -0.95 -27.67
N PHE A 352 -26.71 -1.99 -27.20
CA PHE A 352 -27.91 -2.54 -27.78
C PHE A 352 -29.12 -2.18 -26.95
N GLU A 353 -30.28 -1.98 -27.59
CA GLU A 353 -31.54 -1.83 -26.86
C GLU A 353 -31.80 -3.11 -26.05
N ASP A 354 -31.92 -4.22 -26.77
CA ASP A 354 -32.16 -5.55 -26.24
C ASP A 354 -31.31 -6.59 -26.98
N LEU A 355 -30.97 -7.68 -26.29
CA LEU A 355 -30.21 -8.80 -26.84
C LEU A 355 -31.10 -9.98 -27.28
N GLU A 356 -32.34 -9.69 -27.65
CA GLU A 356 -33.28 -10.72 -28.08
C GLU A 356 -33.02 -11.19 -29.52
N VAL A 357 -33.13 -12.51 -29.72
CA VAL A 357 -32.96 -13.15 -31.02
C VAL A 357 -34.24 -13.90 -31.37
N PRO A 358 -34.77 -13.80 -32.60
CA PRO A 358 -36.05 -14.42 -32.96
C PRO A 358 -36.01 -15.96 -32.82
N THR A 359 -34.90 -16.57 -33.23
CA THR A 359 -34.69 -18.02 -33.20
C THR A 359 -33.33 -18.39 -32.58
N HIS A 360 -33.21 -19.60 -32.02
CA HIS A 360 -31.98 -20.12 -31.41
C HIS A 360 -30.91 -20.57 -32.44
N LYS A 361 -31.06 -20.18 -33.71
CA LYS A 361 -30.17 -20.60 -34.79
C LYS A 361 -28.84 -19.84 -34.72
N THR A 362 -27.73 -20.56 -34.66
CA THR A 362 -26.37 -20.01 -34.66
C THR A 362 -26.09 -19.12 -35.87
N LYS A 363 -26.68 -19.44 -37.04
CA LYS A 363 -26.57 -18.66 -38.27
C LYS A 363 -26.90 -17.17 -38.08
N ASN A 364 -27.88 -16.84 -37.23
CA ASN A 364 -28.27 -15.44 -37.01
C ASN A 364 -27.10 -14.65 -36.39
N ILE A 365 -26.43 -15.22 -35.38
CA ILE A 365 -25.29 -14.59 -34.72
C ILE A 365 -24.07 -14.56 -35.62
N VAL A 366 -23.80 -15.64 -36.38
CA VAL A 366 -22.68 -15.69 -37.31
C VAL A 366 -22.82 -14.62 -38.40
N ASN A 367 -24.00 -14.49 -38.99
CA ASN A 367 -24.27 -13.47 -40.02
C ASN A 367 -24.07 -12.05 -39.46
N TYR A 368 -24.52 -11.81 -38.22
CA TYR A 368 -24.31 -10.52 -37.56
C TYR A 368 -22.82 -10.23 -37.31
N VAL A 369 -22.06 -11.21 -36.81
CA VAL A 369 -20.61 -11.04 -36.60
C VAL A 369 -19.87 -10.79 -37.92
N GLN A 370 -20.31 -11.41 -39.02
CA GLN A 370 -19.73 -11.18 -40.35
C GLN A 370 -19.99 -9.76 -40.88
N GLN A 371 -21.08 -9.11 -40.47
CA GLN A 371 -21.37 -7.72 -40.82
C GLN A 371 -20.51 -6.72 -40.05
N MET A 372 -19.96 -7.10 -38.89
CA MET A 372 -19.08 -6.23 -38.12
C MET A 372 -17.66 -6.26 -38.69
N GLU A 373 -17.23 -5.11 -39.22
CA GLU A 373 -15.84 -4.92 -39.61
C GLU A 373 -14.92 -4.99 -38.37
N ASN A 374 -13.81 -5.71 -38.47
CA ASN A 374 -12.73 -5.77 -37.48
C ASN A 374 -12.99 -6.49 -36.14
N ALA A 375 -14.10 -7.22 -35.96
CA ALA A 375 -14.37 -7.97 -34.72
C ALA A 375 -13.96 -9.45 -34.82
N LYS A 376 -12.84 -9.87 -34.19
CA LYS A 376 -12.46 -11.31 -34.16
C LYS A 376 -13.13 -12.06 -33.01
N LYS A 377 -13.33 -11.40 -31.87
CA LYS A 377 -13.97 -11.97 -30.67
C LYS A 377 -14.97 -11.01 -30.07
N LEU A 378 -16.17 -11.51 -29.82
CA LEU A 378 -17.32 -10.75 -29.34
C LEU A 378 -17.71 -11.17 -27.91
N LEU A 379 -17.92 -10.19 -27.04
CA LEU A 379 -18.49 -10.40 -25.72
C LEU A 379 -19.85 -9.71 -25.65
N LEU A 380 -20.92 -10.50 -25.49
CA LEU A 380 -22.28 -10.02 -25.25
C LEU A 380 -22.56 -9.97 -23.75
N VAL A 381 -23.07 -8.85 -23.26
CA VAL A 381 -23.39 -8.65 -21.84
C VAL A 381 -24.85 -8.24 -21.69
N ASP A 382 -25.59 -9.07 -20.95
CA ASP A 382 -27.01 -8.83 -20.68
C ASP A 382 -27.26 -8.39 -19.23
N GLY A 383 -28.30 -7.59 -19.00
CA GLY A 383 -28.59 -6.94 -17.73
C GLY A 383 -29.05 -7.92 -16.65
N GLY A 384 -29.76 -8.98 -17.04
CA GLY A 384 -30.37 -9.95 -16.14
C GLY A 384 -30.03 -11.40 -16.47
N SER A 385 -31.04 -12.27 -16.37
CA SER A 385 -30.93 -13.66 -16.80
C SER A 385 -30.80 -13.74 -18.31
N ILE A 386 -29.77 -14.43 -18.79
CA ILE A 386 -29.53 -14.60 -20.22
C ILE A 386 -30.73 -15.30 -20.86
N ASN A 387 -31.28 -14.72 -21.92
CA ASN A 387 -32.32 -15.35 -22.73
C ASN A 387 -31.86 -16.72 -23.26
N GLU A 388 -32.69 -17.76 -23.09
CA GLU A 388 -32.35 -19.12 -23.50
C GLU A 388 -32.02 -19.24 -25.00
N LYS A 389 -32.74 -18.49 -25.85
CA LYS A 389 -32.49 -18.49 -27.29
C LYS A 389 -31.10 -17.95 -27.61
N LEU A 390 -30.70 -16.87 -26.95
CA LEU A 390 -29.38 -16.26 -27.11
C LEU A 390 -28.28 -17.21 -26.61
N LYS A 391 -28.50 -17.86 -25.46
CA LYS A 391 -27.58 -18.85 -24.90
C LYS A 391 -27.34 -20.02 -25.85
N LEU A 392 -28.42 -20.62 -26.37
CA LEU A 392 -28.32 -21.73 -27.32
C LEU A 392 -27.68 -21.31 -28.66
N ALA A 393 -27.96 -20.09 -29.13
CA ALA A 393 -27.38 -19.56 -30.36
C ALA A 393 -25.88 -19.26 -30.26
N THR A 394 -25.35 -19.03 -29.05
CA THR A 394 -23.95 -18.59 -28.83
C THR A 394 -23.05 -19.68 -28.26
N GLN A 395 -23.58 -20.63 -27.49
CA GLN A 395 -22.79 -21.65 -26.78
C GLN A 395 -21.85 -22.47 -27.68
N ASN A 396 -22.22 -22.69 -28.95
CA ASN A 396 -21.41 -23.45 -29.90
C ASN A 396 -20.37 -22.59 -30.67
N ILE A 397 -20.36 -21.27 -30.49
CA ILE A 397 -19.51 -20.33 -31.23
C ILE A 397 -18.32 -19.92 -30.36
N HIS A 398 -17.12 -20.40 -30.68
CA HIS A 398 -15.92 -20.22 -29.85
C HIS A 398 -15.45 -18.76 -29.69
N TYR A 399 -15.81 -17.87 -30.63
CA TYR A 399 -15.44 -16.46 -30.62
C TYR A 399 -16.54 -15.53 -30.09
N VAL A 400 -17.71 -16.06 -29.70
CA VAL A 400 -18.80 -15.27 -29.09
C VAL A 400 -19.08 -15.82 -27.70
N ASN A 401 -18.92 -14.98 -26.68
CA ASN A 401 -19.28 -15.33 -25.31
C ASN A 401 -20.42 -14.45 -24.80
N VAL A 402 -21.32 -15.02 -24.02
CA VAL A 402 -22.41 -14.30 -23.35
C VAL A 402 -22.19 -14.35 -21.86
N LEU A 403 -22.26 -13.19 -21.20
CA LEU A 403 -22.19 -13.06 -19.75
C LEU A 403 -23.36 -12.22 -19.23
N PRO A 404 -23.88 -12.53 -18.03
CA PRO A 404 -24.74 -11.57 -17.34
C PRO A 404 -23.88 -10.43 -16.77
N SER A 405 -24.47 -9.25 -16.58
CA SER A 405 -23.83 -8.04 -16.04
C SER A 405 -23.13 -8.29 -14.69
N ILE A 406 -23.69 -9.17 -13.85
CA ILE A 406 -23.11 -9.59 -12.57
C ILE A 406 -21.79 -10.34 -12.74
N GLY A 407 -21.63 -11.12 -13.82
CA GLY A 407 -20.44 -11.90 -14.15
C GLY A 407 -19.36 -11.14 -14.93
N LEU A 408 -19.61 -9.86 -15.24
CA LEU A 408 -18.70 -9.03 -16.00
C LEU A 408 -17.36 -8.87 -15.28
N ASN A 409 -16.28 -9.13 -16.01
CA ASN A 409 -14.94 -9.21 -15.44
C ASN A 409 -13.90 -8.63 -16.40
N VAL A 410 -12.83 -8.05 -15.85
CA VAL A 410 -11.77 -7.37 -16.62
C VAL A 410 -11.08 -8.31 -17.61
N TYR A 411 -10.74 -9.54 -17.20
CA TYR A 411 -10.11 -10.53 -18.08
C TYR A 411 -10.93 -10.81 -19.34
N SER A 412 -12.25 -11.05 -19.20
CA SER A 412 -13.14 -11.29 -20.32
C SER A 412 -13.23 -10.07 -21.24
N ILE A 413 -13.31 -8.84 -20.71
CA ILE A 413 -13.35 -7.62 -21.55
C ILE A 413 -12.07 -7.47 -22.37
N LEU A 414 -10.91 -7.79 -21.79
CA LEU A 414 -9.62 -7.69 -22.49
C LEU A 414 -9.39 -8.83 -23.49
N GLN A 415 -9.93 -10.02 -23.23
CA GLN A 415 -9.79 -11.18 -24.10
C GLN A 415 -10.59 -11.06 -25.40
N HIS A 416 -11.67 -10.28 -25.39
CA HIS A 416 -12.53 -10.04 -26.55
C HIS A 416 -12.23 -8.67 -27.14
N ASP A 417 -12.39 -8.53 -28.46
CA ASP A 417 -12.09 -7.28 -29.15
C ASP A 417 -13.24 -6.29 -29.01
N THR A 418 -14.47 -6.78 -29.22
CA THR A 418 -15.69 -5.98 -29.21
C THR A 418 -16.57 -6.39 -28.02
N LEU A 419 -17.08 -5.38 -27.32
CA LEU A 419 -17.97 -5.53 -26.18
C LEU A 419 -19.35 -4.97 -26.57
N VAL A 420 -20.37 -5.82 -26.57
CA VAL A 420 -21.76 -5.42 -26.78
C VAL A 420 -22.50 -5.53 -25.46
N MET A 421 -23.17 -4.47 -25.05
CA MET A 421 -23.94 -4.43 -23.80
C MET A 421 -25.38 -4.05 -24.09
N SER A 422 -26.36 -4.71 -23.45
CA SER A 422 -27.74 -4.20 -23.46
C SER A 422 -27.85 -2.91 -22.64
N ARG A 423 -28.83 -2.07 -22.96
CA ARG A 423 -29.16 -0.84 -22.19
C ARG A 423 -29.37 -1.17 -20.71
N ALA A 424 -30.07 -2.26 -20.44
CA ALA A 424 -30.25 -2.79 -19.08
C ALA A 424 -28.91 -3.17 -18.40
N ALA A 425 -27.97 -3.78 -19.13
CA ALA A 425 -26.65 -4.09 -18.61
C ALA A 425 -25.85 -2.84 -18.27
N VAL A 426 -25.90 -1.81 -19.11
CA VAL A 426 -25.18 -0.55 -18.84
C VAL A 426 -25.71 0.10 -17.57
N ASN A 427 -27.03 0.25 -17.44
CA ASN A 427 -27.65 0.82 -16.24
C ASN A 427 -27.28 0.02 -14.98
N GLY A 428 -27.40 -1.31 -15.01
CA GLY A 428 -27.03 -2.15 -13.87
C GLY A 428 -25.54 -2.08 -13.49
N ILE A 429 -24.65 -1.81 -14.46
CA ILE A 429 -23.23 -1.59 -14.19
C ILE A 429 -22.99 -0.21 -13.56
N VAL A 430 -23.64 0.84 -14.07
CA VAL A 430 -23.55 2.20 -13.53
C VAL A 430 -24.04 2.22 -12.08
N ASP A 431 -25.22 1.65 -11.81
CA ASP A 431 -25.78 1.52 -10.47
C ASP A 431 -24.81 0.77 -9.52
N ARG A 432 -24.20 -0.32 -9.99
CA ARG A 432 -23.22 -1.08 -9.22
C ARG A 432 -21.95 -0.28 -8.92
N MET A 433 -21.58 0.67 -9.77
CA MET A 433 -20.42 1.53 -9.56
C MET A 433 -20.70 2.69 -8.62
N HIS A 434 -21.91 3.27 -8.71
CA HIS A 434 -22.36 4.38 -7.85
C HIS A 434 -22.75 3.93 -6.45
N THR A 435 -23.31 2.72 -6.30
CA THR A 435 -23.63 2.15 -4.98
C THR A 435 -22.38 2.01 -4.11
N PRO A 436 -22.31 2.65 -2.93
CA PRO A 436 -21.11 2.62 -2.10
C PRO A 436 -20.79 1.20 -1.63
N ILE A 437 -19.50 0.92 -1.46
CA ILE A 437 -19.05 -0.37 -0.92
C ILE A 437 -19.28 -0.35 0.59
N ASN A 438 -20.40 -0.88 1.05
CA ASN A 438 -20.64 -1.11 2.47
C ASN A 438 -19.54 -2.07 2.99
N ARG A 439 -18.86 -1.62 4.06
CA ARG A 439 -17.71 -2.33 4.65
C ARG A 439 -18.14 -3.57 5.40
#